data_AF-A0A9D9LZY0-F1
#
_entry.id   AF-A0A9D9LZY0-F1
#
_cell.length_a   1.000
_cell.length_b   1.000
_cell.length_c   1.000
_cell.angle_alpha   90.00
_cell.angle_beta   90.00
_cell.angle_gamma   90.00
#
_symmetry.space_group_name_H-M   'P 1'
#
loop_
_entity.id
_entity.type
_entity.pdbx_description
1 polymer ?
#
loop_
_entity_poly.entity_id
_entity_poly.type
_entity_poly.pdbx_seq_one_letter_code
_entity_poly.pdbx_strand_id
1 'polypeptide(L)' 'MRKHYLDNIRWATVVLVVIYHVLYMYNAEGILGGIGKITNLQIQHYDIFQYLVYPWFMPV' A
#
# COMPACT_ATOMS: atom_id res chain seq x y z
N MET A 1 5.58 27.69 -17.25
CA MET A 1 6.64 26.96 -16.53
C MET A 1 5.99 25.87 -15.67
N ARG A 2 6.45 24.62 -15.78
CA ARG A 2 5.98 23.49 -14.96
C ARG A 2 6.42 23.72 -13.51
N LYS A 3 5.52 23.56 -12.55
CA LYS A 3 5.87 23.72 -11.13
C LYS A 3 6.46 22.41 -10.62
N HIS A 4 7.72 22.42 -10.21
CA HIS A 4 8.42 21.22 -9.73
C HIS A 4 7.72 20.52 -8.55
N TYR A 5 7.00 21.26 -7.70
CA TYR A 5 6.29 20.66 -6.57
C TYR A 5 5.19 19.67 -7.01
N LEU A 6 4.50 19.95 -8.13
CA LEU A 6 3.47 19.08 -8.68
C LEU A 6 4.05 17.73 -9.14
N ASP A 7 5.29 17.76 -9.64
CA ASP A 7 6.00 16.55 -10.05
C ASP A 7 6.46 15.72 -8.87
N ASN A 8 6.93 16.39 -7.81
CA ASN A 8 7.30 15.73 -6.56
C ASN A 8 6.09 15.06 -5.92
N ILE A 9 4.92 15.70 -5.92
CA ILE A 9 3.68 15.08 -5.42
C ILE A 9 3.31 13.88 -6.26
N ARG A 10 3.32 14.00 -7.60
CA ARG A 10 3.01 12.87 -8.48
C ARG A 10 3.95 11.69 -8.26
N TRP A 11 5.25 11.96 -8.12
CA TRP A 11 6.22 10.90 -7.85
C TRP A 11 6.03 10.28 -6.46
N ALA A 12 5.75 11.09 -5.44
CA ALA A 12 5.50 10.61 -4.09
C ALA A 12 4.26 9.72 -4.02
N THR A 13 3.16 10.06 -4.71
CA THR A 13 1.98 9.20 -4.76
C THR A 13 2.26 7.88 -5.47
N VAL A 14 3.05 7.88 -6.54
CA VAL A 14 3.48 6.64 -7.22
C VAL A 14 4.29 5.75 -6.28
N VAL A 15 5.26 6.31 -5.56
CA VAL A 15 6.04 5.54 -4.56
C VAL A 15 5.14 4.95 -3.48
N LEU A 16 4.15 5.73 -3.00
CA LEU A 16 3.19 5.29 -1.99
C LEU A 16 2.32 4.13 -2.50
N VAL A 17 1.88 4.16 -3.77
CA VAL A 17 1.15 3.06 -4.41
C VAL A 17 2.00 1.80 -4.52
N VAL A 18 3.28 1.93 -4.88
CA VAL A 18 4.20 0.77 -4.98
C VAL A 18 4.37 0.11 -3.61
N ILE A 19 4.59 0.89 -2.55
CA ILE A 19 4.71 0.36 -1.18
C ILE A 19 3.42 -0.36 -0.77
N TYR A 20 2.25 0.22 -1.08
CA TYR A 20 0.98 -0.44 -0.82
C TYR A 20 0.89 -1.81 -1.49
N HIS A 21 1.24 -1.93 -2.77
CA HIS A 21 1.17 -3.21 -3.50
C HIS A 21 2.13 -4.25 -2.92
N VAL A 22 3.34 -3.83 -2.54
CA VAL A 22 4.32 -4.74 -1.91
C VAL A 22 3.74 -5.30 -0.59
N LEU A 23 3.16 -4.45 0.26
CA LEU A 23 2.56 -4.90 1.51
C LEU A 23 1.29 -5.73 1.30
N TYR A 24 0.48 -5.38 0.31
CA TYR A 24 -0.75 -6.08 -0.06
C TYR A 24 -0.50 -7.55 -0.43
N MET A 25 0.63 -7.85 -1.09
CA MET A 25 1.00 -9.25 -1.39
C MET A 25 1.20 -10.13 -0.15
N TYR A 26 1.41 -9.52 1.02
CA TYR A 26 1.70 -10.21 2.27
C TYR A 26 0.66 -9.97 3.38
N ASN A 27 -0.51 -9.44 3.03
CA ASN A 27 -1.59 -9.12 3.96
C ASN A 27 -2.07 -10.34 4.76
N ALA A 28 -2.50 -10.14 6.01
CA ALA A 28 -2.91 -11.20 6.92
C ALA A 28 -4.18 -11.93 6.50
N GLU A 29 -5.05 -11.26 5.74
CA GLU A 29 -6.33 -11.80 5.27
C GLU A 29 -6.18 -12.86 4.17
N GLY A 30 -4.97 -13.05 3.62
CA GLY A 30 -4.69 -14.16 2.71
C GLY A 30 -5.46 -14.05 1.39
N ILE A 31 -5.22 -12.94 0.69
CA ILE A 31 -5.91 -12.61 -0.57
C ILE A 31 -5.48 -13.59 -1.67
N LEU A 32 -6.41 -13.96 -2.55
CA LEU A 32 -6.15 -14.81 -3.72
C LEU A 32 -5.02 -14.23 -4.58
N GLY A 33 -3.85 -14.87 -4.55
CA GLY A 33 -2.63 -14.44 -5.27
C GLY A 33 -1.53 -13.82 -4.41
N GLY A 34 -1.75 -13.64 -3.11
CA GLY A 34 -0.71 -13.22 -2.16
C GLY A 34 0.29 -14.33 -1.83
N ILE A 35 1.50 -13.94 -1.43
CA ILE A 35 2.59 -14.87 -1.03
C ILE A 35 2.34 -15.42 0.39
N GLY A 36 1.45 -14.79 1.15
CA GLY A 36 1.08 -15.18 2.52
C GLY A 36 1.77 -14.33 3.58
N LYS A 37 1.70 -14.77 4.83
CA LYS A 37 2.12 -13.98 5.99
C LYS A 37 3.65 -13.83 6.06
N ILE A 38 4.18 -12.60 6.17
CA ILE A 38 5.63 -12.36 6.40
C ILE A 38 6.04 -12.83 7.79
N THR A 39 5.22 -12.54 8.79
CA THR A 39 5.52 -12.88 10.19
C THR A 39 4.54 -13.92 10.71
N ASN A 40 5.03 -14.82 11.56
CA ASN A 40 4.22 -15.84 12.25
C ASN A 40 3.32 -15.25 13.37
N LEU A 41 3.19 -13.93 13.41
CA LEU A 41 2.30 -13.21 14.32
C LEU A 41 0.85 -13.42 13.87
N GLN A 42 -0.05 -13.54 14.85
CA GLN A 42 -1.48 -13.61 14.60
C GLN A 42 -2.00 -12.34 13.91
N ILE A 43 -1.44 -11.17 14.25
CA ILE A 43 -1.84 -9.86 13.77
C ILE A 43 -0.66 -9.21 13.03
N GLN A 44 -0.90 -8.72 11.81
CA GLN A 44 0.08 -8.00 11.02
C GLN A 44 -0.17 -6.50 11.08
N HIS A 45 0.69 -5.80 11.82
CA HIS A 45 0.56 -4.36 12.06
C HIS A 45 0.65 -3.53 10.77
N TYR A 46 1.26 -4.06 9.71
CA TYR A 46 1.37 -3.39 8.41
C TYR A 46 0.06 -3.38 7.62
N ASP A 47 -0.94 -4.16 8.02
CA ASP A 47 -2.28 -4.08 7.42
C ASP A 47 -2.98 -2.77 7.80
N ILE A 48 -2.62 -2.17 8.95
CA ILE A 48 -3.11 -0.82 9.35
C ILE A 48 -2.76 0.22 8.28
N PHE A 49 -1.55 0.15 7.72
CA PHE A 49 -1.15 1.03 6.63
C PHE A 49 -2.01 0.81 5.39
N GLN A 50 -2.29 -0.45 5.03
CA GLN A 50 -3.15 -0.76 3.90
C GLN A 50 -4.56 -0.20 4.11
N TYR A 51 -5.19 -0.40 5.28
CA TYR A 51 -6.53 0.14 5.55
C TYR A 51 -6.58 1.67 5.53
N LEU A 52 -5.53 2.36 5.99
CA LEU A 52 -5.48 3.82 5.98
C LEU A 52 -5.41 4.38 4.56
N VAL A 53 -4.64 3.73 3.70
CA VAL A 53 -4.36 4.22 2.34
C VAL A 53 -5.36 3.68 1.32
N TYR A 54 -6.02 2.55 1.60
CA TYR A 54 -6.98 1.90 0.71
C TYR A 54 -8.02 2.85 0.09
N PRO A 55 -8.69 3.76 0.85
CA PRO A 55 -9.71 4.66 0.28
C PRO A 55 -9.15 5.67 -0.73
N TRP A 56 -7.83 5.85 -0.79
CA TRP A 56 -7.19 6.81 -1.69
C TRP A 56 -6.90 6.19 -3.05
N PHE A 57 -6.90 4.86 -3.13
CA PHE A 57 -6.57 4.12 -4.34
C PHE A 57 -7.77 3.43 -4.96
N MET A 58 -8.71 2.97 -4.15
CA MET A 58 -9.95 2.38 -4.63
C MET A 58 -11.14 3.18 -4.08
N PRO A 59 -12.11 3.52 -4.93
CA PRO A 59 -13.38 4.03 -4.44
C PRO A 59 -14.07 2.94 -3.62
N VAL A 60 -14.66 3.36 -2.49
CA VAL A 60 -15.49 2.53 -1.61
C VAL A 60 -16.76 2.09 -2.35
#